data_AF-A0A941DNG4-F1
#
_entry.id   AF-A0A941DNG4-F1
#
_cell.length_a   1.000
_cell.length_b   1.000
_cell.length_c   1.000
_cell.angle_alpha   90.00
_cell.angle_beta   90.00
_cell.angle_gamma   90.00
#
_symmetry.space_group_name_H-M   'P 1'
#
loop_
_entity.id
_entity.type
_entity.pdbx_description
1 polymer ?
#
loop_
_entity_poly.entity_id
_entity_poly.type
_entity_poly.pdbx_seq_one_letter_code
_entity_poly.pdbx_strand_id
1 'polypeptide(L)'
;GCMAHARRKFHELWANHSSQIAGEALDLYARLYAVEREVSLLAPAERLAIRQAQAKPVADALHQWLLVQRQRVPGGGATFRAIDYSLNRWPALTHYLNDPQVPIDNNWVENQIRPVALGRKNWMFAGSLRAGKRAAAIMS
;
A
#
# COMPACT_ATOMS: atom_id res chain seq x y z
N GLY A 1 2.57 3.20 5.33
CA GLY A 1 1.84 3.29 4.05
C GLY A 1 1.99 1.96 3.34
N CYS A 2 0.92 1.44 2.75
CA CYS A 2 0.88 0.13 2.09
C CYS A 2 1.29 0.16 0.61
N MET A 3 1.36 -1.02 -0.01
CA MET A 3 1.63 -1.17 -1.44
C MET A 3 0.59 -0.47 -2.31
N ALA A 4 -0.70 -0.50 -1.97
CA ALA A 4 -1.74 0.21 -2.71
C ALA A 4 -1.49 1.72 -2.78
N HIS A 5 -0.99 2.32 -1.69
CA HIS A 5 -0.66 3.74 -1.67
C HIS A 5 0.56 4.07 -2.53
N ALA A 6 1.58 3.22 -2.53
CA ALA A 6 2.74 3.39 -3.41
C ALA A 6 2.32 3.25 -4.88
N ARG A 7 1.60 2.17 -5.22
CA ARG A 7 1.04 1.90 -6.55
C ARG A 7 0.16 3.02 -7.07
N ARG A 8 -0.73 3.58 -6.23
CA ARG A 8 -1.63 4.69 -6.63
C ARG A 8 -0.86 5.89 -7.17
N LYS A 9 0.30 6.21 -6.59
CA LYS A 9 1.12 7.33 -7.07
C LYS A 9 1.62 7.11 -8.50
N PHE A 10 2.03 5.88 -8.84
CA PHE A 10 2.40 5.54 -10.21
C PHE A 10 1.18 5.51 -11.14
N HIS A 11 0.03 5.00 -10.66
CA HIS A 11 -1.21 5.02 -11.44
C HIS A 11 -1.64 6.45 -11.81
N GLU A 12 -1.58 7.40 -10.88
CA GLU A 12 -1.88 8.81 -11.14
C GLU A 12 -0.95 9.41 -12.21
N LEU A 13 0.34 9.07 -12.18
CA LEU A 13 1.31 9.50 -13.19
C LEU A 13 1.02 8.91 -14.56
N TRP A 14 0.67 7.63 -14.62
CA TRP A 14 0.32 6.97 -15.85
C TRP A 14 -1.00 7.50 -16.44
N ALA A 15 -2.04 7.62 -15.62
CA ALA A 15 -3.36 8.09 -16.06
C ALA A 15 -3.34 9.54 -16.57
N ASN A 16 -2.55 10.42 -15.94
CA ASN A 16 -2.53 11.84 -16.31
C ASN A 16 -1.54 12.17 -17.43
N HIS A 17 -0.48 11.38 -17.59
CA HIS A 17 0.64 11.73 -18.46
C HIS A 17 1.12 10.59 -19.37
N SER A 18 0.45 9.44 -19.37
CA SER A 18 0.88 8.21 -20.07
C SER A 18 2.35 7.88 -19.84
N SER A 19 2.83 8.14 -18.62
CA SER A 19 4.25 7.98 -18.29
C SER A 19 4.68 6.53 -18.44
N GLN A 20 5.63 6.28 -19.35
CA GLN A 20 6.19 4.95 -19.58
C GLN A 20 6.85 4.38 -18.32
N ILE A 21 7.61 5.21 -17.60
CA ILE A 21 8.23 4.87 -16.31
C ILE A 21 7.14 4.39 -15.32
N ALA A 22 6.01 5.07 -15.27
CA ALA A 22 4.92 4.66 -14.40
C ALA A 22 4.28 3.33 -14.84
N GLY A 23 4.17 3.07 -16.15
CA GLY A 23 3.70 1.79 -16.69
C GLY A 23 4.58 0.61 -16.25
N GLU A 24 5.89 0.73 -16.41
CA GLU A 24 6.85 -0.31 -15.98
C GLU A 24 6.74 -0.62 -14.48
N ALA A 25 6.59 0.42 -13.64
CA ALA A 25 6.36 0.23 -12.21
C ALA A 25 5.05 -0.53 -11.95
N LEU A 26 3.97 -0.15 -12.64
CA LEU A 26 2.65 -0.76 -12.49
C LEU A 26 2.64 -2.25 -12.88
N ASP A 27 3.42 -2.65 -13.87
CA ASP A 27 3.57 -4.07 -14.26
C ASP A 27 4.21 -4.89 -13.14
N LEU A 28 5.24 -4.35 -12.49
CA LEU A 28 5.88 -4.99 -11.34
C LEU A 28 4.92 -5.09 -10.14
N TYR A 29 4.16 -4.02 -9.86
CA TYR A 29 3.08 -4.09 -8.87
C TYR A 29 2.04 -5.16 -9.24
N ALA A 30 1.60 -5.21 -10.50
CA ALA A 30 0.59 -6.18 -10.96
C ALA A 30 1.05 -7.63 -10.73
N ARG A 31 2.33 -7.92 -10.95
CA ARG A 31 2.95 -9.23 -10.66
C ARG A 31 2.91 -9.56 -9.16
N LEU A 32 3.23 -8.60 -8.28
CA LEU A 32 3.12 -8.81 -6.83
C LEU A 32 1.68 -9.13 -6.42
N TYR A 33 0.70 -8.38 -6.94
CA TYR A 33 -0.70 -8.64 -6.67
C TYR A 33 -1.22 -9.95 -7.29
N ALA A 34 -0.60 -10.45 -8.36
CA ALA A 34 -0.93 -11.76 -8.91
C ALA A 34 -0.58 -12.88 -7.94
N VAL A 35 0.65 -12.85 -7.40
CA VAL A 35 1.08 -13.81 -6.37
C VAL A 35 0.15 -13.74 -5.16
N GLU A 36 -0.23 -12.54 -4.71
CA GLU A 36 -1.13 -12.38 -3.55
C GLU A 36 -2.53 -12.96 -3.80
N ARG A 37 -3.04 -12.93 -5.04
CA ARG A 37 -4.30 -13.60 -5.37
C ARG A 37 -4.18 -15.11 -5.27
N GLU A 38 -3.07 -15.68 -5.75
CA GLU A 38 -2.81 -17.13 -5.71
C GLU A 38 -2.71 -17.66 -4.27
N VAL A 39 -2.06 -16.91 -3.37
CA VAL A 39 -1.83 -17.36 -1.98
C VAL A 39 -2.93 -17.00 -0.99
N SER A 40 -4.00 -16.33 -1.47
CA SER A 40 -5.04 -15.76 -0.61
C SER A 40 -5.78 -16.79 0.24
N LEU A 41 -5.97 -18.01 -0.28
CA LEU A 41 -6.70 -19.11 0.39
C LEU A 41 -5.78 -20.19 0.97
N LEU A 42 -4.46 -20.03 0.86
CA LEU A 42 -3.48 -21.02 1.32
C LEU A 42 -3.17 -20.89 2.82
N ALA A 43 -2.68 -21.98 3.41
CA ALA A 43 -2.22 -21.96 4.80
C ALA A 43 -1.03 -21.00 4.98
N PRO A 44 -0.83 -20.42 6.18
CA PRO A 44 0.21 -19.42 6.41
C PRO A 44 1.63 -19.87 6.00
N ALA A 45 1.98 -21.14 6.22
CA ALA A 45 3.29 -21.68 5.85
C ALA A 45 3.48 -21.73 4.33
N GLU A 46 2.48 -22.22 3.59
CA GLU A 46 2.50 -22.29 2.12
C GLU A 46 2.51 -20.90 1.49
N ARG A 47 1.68 -19.99 2.03
CA ARG A 47 1.66 -18.58 1.63
C ARG A 47 3.04 -17.95 1.79
N LEU A 48 3.70 -18.14 2.92
CA LEU A 48 5.04 -17.60 3.17
C LEU A 48 6.06 -18.20 2.18
N ALA A 49 6.02 -19.51 1.96
CA ALA A 49 6.92 -20.17 1.02
C ALA A 49 6.77 -19.62 -0.41
N ILE A 50 5.53 -19.44 -0.89
CA ILE A 50 5.26 -18.87 -2.22
C ILE A 50 5.66 -17.39 -2.29
N ARG A 51 5.38 -16.60 -1.24
CA ARG A 51 5.84 -15.20 -1.17
C ARG A 51 7.36 -15.10 -1.29
N GLN A 52 8.11 -15.95 -0.59
CA GLN A 52 9.57 -15.97 -0.68
C GLN A 52 10.07 -16.47 -2.04
N ALA A 53 9.42 -17.47 -2.63
CA ALA A 53 9.84 -18.02 -3.92
C ALA A 53 9.49 -17.11 -5.12
N GLN A 54 8.34 -16.44 -5.08
CA GLN A 54 7.78 -15.74 -6.25
C GLN A 54 7.67 -14.23 -6.05
N ALA A 55 7.14 -13.76 -4.92
CA ALA A 55 6.93 -12.32 -4.71
C ALA A 55 8.24 -11.59 -4.34
N LYS A 56 9.13 -12.22 -3.55
CA LYS A 56 10.39 -11.61 -3.12
C LYS A 56 11.31 -11.24 -4.29
N PRO A 57 11.55 -12.10 -5.30
CA PRO A 57 12.34 -11.70 -6.48
C PRO A 57 11.71 -10.53 -7.25
N VAL A 58 10.37 -10.48 -7.36
CA VAL A 58 9.66 -9.37 -8.02
C VAL A 58 9.82 -8.08 -7.23
N ALA A 59 9.71 -8.15 -5.90
CA ALA A 59 9.92 -6.99 -5.03
C ALA A 59 11.36 -6.48 -5.12
N ASP A 60 12.35 -7.38 -5.13
CA ASP A 60 13.77 -7.00 -5.29
C ASP A 60 14.03 -6.34 -6.65
N ALA A 61 13.45 -6.88 -7.72
CA ALA A 61 13.52 -6.26 -9.04
C ALA A 61 12.89 -4.86 -9.05
N LEU A 62 11.73 -4.69 -8.41
CA LEU A 62 11.10 -3.38 -8.25
C LEU A 62 11.97 -2.42 -7.44
N HIS A 63 12.61 -2.87 -6.36
CA HIS A 63 13.50 -2.03 -5.56
C HIS A 63 14.70 -1.55 -6.39
N GLN A 64 15.37 -2.47 -7.08
CA GLN A 64 16.51 -2.14 -7.93
C GLN A 64 16.11 -1.21 -9.06
N TRP A 65 14.97 -1.47 -9.70
CA TRP A 65 14.45 -0.59 -10.74
C TRP A 65 14.16 0.81 -10.18
N LEU A 66 13.55 0.94 -9.00
CA LEU A 66 13.29 2.23 -8.36
C LEU A 66 14.59 2.99 -8.08
N LEU A 67 15.64 2.31 -7.58
CA LEU A 67 16.95 2.90 -7.34
C LEU A 67 17.60 3.42 -8.62
N VAL A 68 17.51 2.66 -9.72
CA VAL A 68 18.05 3.07 -11.03
C VAL A 68 17.27 4.27 -11.58
N GLN A 69 15.94 4.24 -11.56
CA GLN A 69 15.12 5.35 -12.04
C GLN A 69 15.32 6.61 -11.20
N ARG A 70 15.57 6.45 -9.90
CA ARG A 70 15.81 7.57 -9.00
C ARG A 70 17.03 8.41 -9.38
N GLN A 71 18.01 7.81 -10.04
CA GLN A 71 19.22 8.51 -10.54
C GLN A 71 18.98 9.19 -11.89
N ARG A 72 18.00 8.72 -12.67
CA ARG A 72 17.72 9.21 -14.03
C ARG A 72 16.64 10.29 -14.07
N VAL A 73 15.70 10.26 -13.13
CA VAL A 73 14.58 11.20 -13.08
C VAL A 73 15.02 12.52 -12.43
N PRO A 74 14.77 13.68 -13.07
CA PRO A 74 15.07 14.98 -12.49
C PRO A 74 14.39 15.21 -11.14
N GLY A 75 15.09 15.91 -10.25
CA GLY A 75 14.61 16.28 -8.92
C GLY A 75 13.30 17.07 -8.95
N GLY A 76 12.43 16.82 -7.98
CA GLY A 76 11.24 17.65 -7.73
C GLY A 76 10.04 17.39 -8.64
N GLY A 77 10.14 16.48 -9.62
CA GLY A 77 9.01 16.04 -10.43
C GLY A 77 8.03 15.13 -9.69
N ALA A 78 6.83 14.93 -10.24
CA ALA A 78 5.84 14.02 -9.65
C ALA A 78 6.33 12.55 -9.66
N THR A 79 7.01 12.12 -10.72
CA THR A 79 7.69 10.82 -10.81
C THR A 79 8.76 10.64 -9.73
N PHE A 80 9.59 11.67 -9.54
CA PHE A 80 10.61 11.68 -8.48
C PHE A 80 10.00 11.48 -7.09
N ARG A 81 8.92 12.21 -6.78
CA ARG A 81 8.21 12.08 -5.50
C ARG A 81 7.58 10.70 -5.32
N ALA A 82 7.07 10.07 -6.38
CA ALA A 82 6.51 8.72 -6.31
C ALA A 82 7.59 7.67 -6.02
N ILE A 83 8.76 7.81 -6.66
CA ILE A 83 9.92 6.95 -6.41
C ILE A 83 10.43 7.13 -4.98
N ASP A 84 10.68 8.37 -4.55
CA ASP A 84 11.16 8.67 -3.19
C ASP A 84 10.19 8.18 -2.11
N TYR A 85 8.89 8.35 -2.33
CA TYR A 85 7.88 7.82 -1.43
C TYR A 85 8.02 6.30 -1.22
N SER A 86 8.27 5.57 -2.32
CA SER A 86 8.36 4.13 -2.32
C SER A 86 9.66 3.65 -1.67
N LEU A 87 10.79 4.26 -2.03
CA LEU A 87 12.11 3.94 -1.47
C LEU A 87 12.18 4.23 0.04
N ASN A 88 11.72 5.40 0.47
CA ASN A 88 11.74 5.78 1.89
C ASN A 88 10.86 4.90 2.78
N ARG A 89 9.93 4.13 2.19
CA ARG A 89 8.99 3.27 2.90
C ARG A 89 9.18 1.80 2.56
N TRP A 90 10.26 1.47 1.85
CA TRP A 90 10.49 0.13 1.33
C TRP A 90 10.38 -0.96 2.40
N PRO A 91 10.99 -0.83 3.60
CA PRO A 91 10.87 -1.86 4.64
C PRO A 91 9.42 -2.13 5.06
N ALA A 92 8.60 -1.07 5.14
CA ALA A 92 7.18 -1.20 5.48
C ALA A 92 6.36 -1.78 4.33
N LEU A 93 6.70 -1.44 3.07
CA LEU A 93 6.03 -1.96 1.88
C LEU A 93 6.28 -3.44 1.67
N THR A 94 7.44 -3.95 2.07
CA THR A 94 7.84 -5.36 1.88
C THR A 94 7.65 -6.25 3.11
N HIS A 95 7.17 -5.71 4.23
CA HIS A 95 7.03 -6.46 5.48
C HIS A 95 6.16 -7.72 5.32
N TYR A 96 5.07 -7.64 4.54
CA TYR A 96 4.17 -8.76 4.26
C TYR A 96 4.85 -9.97 3.62
N LEU A 97 6.00 -9.79 2.96
CA LEU A 97 6.74 -10.90 2.37
C LEU A 97 7.28 -11.86 3.43
N ASN A 98 7.54 -11.35 4.63
CA ASN A 98 8.15 -12.11 5.73
C ASN A 98 7.13 -12.55 6.80
N ASP A 99 5.91 -12.02 6.74
CA ASP A 99 4.83 -12.38 7.67
C ASP A 99 3.57 -12.80 6.89
N PRO A 100 3.18 -14.10 6.93
CA PRO A 100 2.03 -14.60 6.19
C PRO A 100 0.68 -14.05 6.69
N GLN A 101 0.62 -13.52 7.92
CA GLN A 101 -0.60 -12.93 8.48
C GLN A 101 -0.80 -11.48 8.03
N VAL A 102 0.29 -10.81 7.63
CA VAL A 102 0.22 -9.44 7.15
C VAL A 102 -0.26 -9.45 5.68
N PRO A 103 -1.35 -8.73 5.35
CA PRO A 103 -1.77 -8.54 3.97
C PRO A 103 -0.86 -7.53 3.26
N ILE A 104 -0.75 -7.65 1.93
CA ILE A 104 -0.02 -6.67 1.10
C ILE A 104 -0.56 -5.24 1.24
N ASP A 105 -1.86 -5.11 1.52
CA ASP A 105 -2.55 -3.84 1.71
C ASP A 105 -3.25 -3.75 3.06
N ASN A 106 -3.17 -2.57 3.65
CA ASN A 106 -3.93 -2.20 4.85
C ASN A 106 -5.30 -1.57 4.50
N ASN A 107 -5.73 -1.59 3.23
CA ASN A 107 -6.97 -0.93 2.77
C ASN A 107 -8.19 -1.37 3.59
N TRP A 108 -8.24 -2.63 4.01
CA TRP A 108 -9.29 -3.16 4.87
C TRP A 108 -9.30 -2.46 6.24
N VAL A 109 -8.14 -2.35 6.90
CA VAL A 109 -7.99 -1.64 8.19
C VAL A 109 -8.32 -0.16 8.03
N GLU A 110 -7.85 0.49 6.97
CA GLU A 110 -8.13 1.90 6.71
C GLU A 110 -9.62 2.16 6.46
N ASN A 111 -10.30 1.27 5.73
CA ASN A 111 -11.74 1.35 5.52
C ASN A 111 -12.55 1.10 6.81
N GLN A 112 -12.09 0.23 7.71
CA GLN A 112 -12.74 -0.01 9.00
C GLN A 112 -12.58 1.16 9.98
N ILE A 113 -11.46 1.87 9.94
CA ILE A 113 -11.20 3.04 10.81
C ILE A 113 -11.83 4.31 10.23
N ARG A 114 -12.10 4.35 8.92
CA ARG A 114 -12.64 5.52 8.21
C ARG A 114 -13.93 6.09 8.84
N PRO A 115 -14.93 5.29 9.26
CA PRO A 115 -16.12 5.80 9.94
C PRO A 115 -15.79 6.52 11.27
N VAL A 116 -14.83 6.00 12.03
CA VAL A 116 -14.38 6.57 13.32
C VAL A 116 -13.63 7.89 13.08
N ALA A 117 -12.75 7.93 12.08
CA ALA A 117 -11.98 9.13 11.73
C ALA A 117 -12.87 10.25 11.16
N LEU A 118 -13.87 9.90 10.35
CA LEU A 118 -14.90 10.84 9.87
C LEU A 118 -15.80 11.31 11.03
N GLY A 119 -16.17 10.41 11.93
CA GLY A 119 -16.92 10.73 13.16
C GLY A 119 -16.21 11.77 14.02
N ARG A 120 -14.90 11.62 14.27
CA ARG A 120 -14.11 12.63 15.01
C ARG A 120 -14.13 14.03 14.39
N LYS A 121 -14.15 14.14 13.06
CA LYS A 121 -14.21 15.43 12.36
C LYS A 121 -15.61 16.09 12.49
N ASN A 122 -16.65 15.27 12.62
CA ASN A 122 -18.03 15.71 12.83
C ASN A 122 -18.41 15.87 14.32
N TRP A 123 -17.63 15.35 15.26
CA TRP A 123 -17.90 15.37 16.70
C TRP A 123 -17.21 16.52 17.45
N MET A 124 -16.67 17.51 16.74
CA MET A 124 -16.16 18.75 17.36
C MET A 124 -17.22 19.52 18.17
N PHE A 125 -18.49 19.09 18.19
CA PHE A 125 -19.56 19.64 19.02
C PHE A 125 -20.16 18.68 20.07
N ALA A 126 -19.59 17.48 20.29
CA ALA A 126 -20.12 16.53 21.28
C ALA A 126 -19.58 16.80 22.71
N GLY A 127 -19.92 17.96 23.28
CA GLY A 127 -19.50 18.41 24.61
C GLY A 127 -20.33 17.88 25.79
N SER A 128 -20.77 16.61 25.80
CA SER A 128 -21.33 16.03 27.05
C SER A 128 -21.19 14.50 27.13
N LEU A 129 -20.99 13.99 28.36
CA LEU A 129 -20.83 12.58 28.71
C LEU A 129 -21.96 11.66 28.19
N ARG A 130 -23.15 12.22 27.93
CA ARG A 130 -24.30 11.48 27.34
C ARG A 130 -24.12 11.17 25.86
N ALA A 131 -23.39 11.99 25.10
CA ALA A 131 -23.14 11.75 23.67
C ALA A 131 -22.15 10.60 23.45
N GLY A 132 -21.13 10.47 24.33
CA GLY A 132 -20.14 9.39 24.26
C GLY A 132 -20.75 7.99 24.43
N LYS A 133 -21.76 7.84 25.31
CA LYS A 133 -22.46 6.55 25.50
C LYS A 133 -23.32 6.15 24.30
N ARG A 134 -23.90 7.11 23.56
CA ARG A 134 -24.66 6.83 22.33
C ARG A 134 -23.76 6.49 21.15
N ALA A 135 -22.62 7.16 21.03
CA ALA A 135 -21.61 6.84 20.02
C ALA A 135 -21.09 5.40 20.19
N ALA A 136 -20.85 4.96 21.43
CA ALA A 136 -20.42 3.58 21.71
C ALA A 136 -21.47 2.52 21.35
N ALA A 137 -22.77 2.83 21.48
CA ALA A 137 -23.86 1.90 21.16
C ALA A 137 -24.17 1.78 19.66
N ILE A 138 -23.74 2.74 18.83
CA ILE A 138 -23.93 2.71 17.36
C ILE A 138 -22.75 2.03 16.66
N MET A 139 -21.61 1.89 17.34
CA MET A 139 -20.35 1.37 16.78
C MET A 139 -19.97 -0.03 17.26
N SER A 140 -20.91 -0.77 17.89
CA SER A 140 -20.75 -2.19 18.25
C SER A 140 -21.24 -3.13 17.17
#